data_AF-A0AA39SAM7-F1
#
_entry.id   AF-A0AA39SAM7-F1
#
_cell.length_a   1.000
_cell.length_b   1.000
_cell.length_c   1.000
_cell.angle_alpha   90.00
_cell.angle_beta   90.00
_cell.angle_gamma   90.00
#
_symmetry.space_group_name_H-M   'P 1'
#
loop_
_entity.id
_entity.type
_entity.pdbx_description
1 polymer ?
#
loop_
_entity_poly.entity_id
_entity_poly.type
_entity_poly.pdbx_seq_one_letter_code
_entity_poly.pdbx_strand_id
1 'polypeptide(L)'
;MTTFRMAVNCRHRLEPRLDPFYFGNAIQSIPTIAPAEELLSRDLSWGAGLLHKNVVAHSDATVRRGVAGWESEPRLFPLGNFDGASITMGSSPRFPMYNNDFGWGRPLAVRSGRANKFDGKISAFPGREENGSVDLEVVLAPDTMAALEDDFEFMQYVS
;
A
#
# COMPACT_ATOMS: atom_id res chain seq x y z
N MET A 1 7.74 13.05 -12.67
CA MET A 1 8.03 11.79 -11.94
C MET A 1 6.75 11.32 -11.30
N THR A 2 6.49 10.01 -11.29
CA THR A 2 5.41 9.40 -10.52
C THR A 2 5.98 8.71 -9.29
N THR A 3 5.20 8.66 -8.21
CA THR A 3 5.62 8.08 -6.94
C THR A 3 4.63 7.01 -6.48
N PHE A 4 5.12 5.80 -6.21
CA PHE A 4 4.35 4.74 -5.57
C PHE A 4 4.87 4.50 -4.16
N ARG A 5 4.05 4.77 -3.15
CA ARG A 5 4.39 4.63 -1.72
C ARG A 5 3.81 3.35 -1.16
N MET A 6 4.66 2.41 -0.75
CA MET A 6 4.24 1.21 -0.03
C MET A 6 4.38 1.40 1.48
N ALA A 7 3.39 0.93 2.24
CA ALA A 7 3.54 0.74 3.68
C ALA A 7 4.28 -0.58 3.96
N VAL A 8 5.35 -0.53 4.74
CA VAL A 8 6.14 -1.69 5.14
C VAL A 8 5.96 -1.95 6.62
N ASN A 9 5.66 -3.19 6.98
CA ASN A 9 5.67 -3.65 8.36
C ASN A 9 7.13 -3.84 8.82
N CYS A 10 7.56 -3.06 9.81
CA CYS A 10 8.93 -3.07 10.31
C CYS A 10 9.17 -4.10 11.42
N ARG A 11 8.13 -4.72 12.00
CA ARG A 11 8.25 -5.62 13.17
C ARG A 11 9.24 -6.76 12.95
N HIS A 12 9.16 -7.40 11.78
CA HIS A 12 10.02 -8.53 11.41
C HIS A 12 11.34 -8.11 10.75
N ARG A 13 11.56 -6.80 10.56
CA ARG A 13 12.75 -6.25 9.88
C ARG A 13 13.79 -5.72 10.86
N LEU A 14 13.38 -5.39 12.07
CA LEU A 14 14.26 -4.97 13.14
C LEU A 14 15.00 -6.15 13.75
N GLU A 15 16.21 -5.92 14.24
CA GLU A 15 16.96 -6.88 15.05
C GLU A 15 17.35 -6.25 16.40
N PRO A 16 16.91 -6.81 17.55
CA PRO A 16 15.98 -7.95 17.65
C PRO A 16 14.60 -7.62 17.09
N ARG A 17 13.92 -8.63 16.55
CA ARG A 17 12.55 -8.50 16.04
C ARG A 17 11.61 -7.99 17.13
N LEU A 18 10.67 -7.15 16.75
CA LEU A 18 9.61 -6.75 17.66
C LEU A 18 8.68 -7.94 17.91
N ASP A 19 8.04 -7.93 19.09
CA ASP A 19 7.02 -8.91 19.43
C ASP A 19 5.93 -8.96 18.34
N PRO A 20 5.51 -10.16 17.88
CA PRO A 20 4.45 -10.29 16.89
C PRO A 20 3.15 -9.58 17.27
N PHE A 21 2.86 -9.46 18.56
CA PHE A 21 1.69 -8.80 19.14
C PHE A 21 1.95 -7.36 19.57
N TYR A 22 3.11 -6.77 19.23
CA TYR A 22 3.35 -5.34 19.45
C TYR A 22 2.25 -4.50 18.79
N PHE A 23 1.41 -3.85 19.60
CA PHE A 23 0.21 -3.15 19.12
C PHE A 23 0.50 -1.74 18.58
N GLY A 24 1.69 -1.20 18.84
CA GLY A 24 2.07 0.14 18.40
C GLY A 24 2.34 0.27 16.90
N ASN A 25 2.66 1.49 16.47
CA ASN A 25 3.03 1.76 15.08
C ASN A 25 4.47 1.32 14.81
N ALA A 26 4.63 0.25 14.03
CA ALA A 26 5.91 -0.22 13.51
C ALA A 26 5.80 -0.36 11.99
N ILE A 27 5.53 0.77 11.33
CA ILE A 27 5.36 0.88 9.89
C ILE A 27 6.17 2.05 9.35
N GLN A 28 6.69 1.91 8.14
CA GLN A 28 7.32 3.01 7.40
C GLN A 28 6.79 3.04 5.97
N SER A 29 6.80 4.23 5.37
CA SER A 29 6.47 4.41 3.95
C SER A 29 7.76 4.39 3.13
N ILE A 30 7.79 3.54 2.11
CA ILE A 30 8.90 3.48 1.14
C ILE A 30 8.43 4.00 -0.23
N PRO A 31 8.85 5.20 -0.64
CA PRO A 31 8.53 5.71 -1.98
C PRO A 31 9.41 5.02 -3.02
N THR A 32 8.78 4.62 -4.13
CA THR A 32 9.46 4.18 -5.36
C THR A 32 9.10 5.19 -6.44
N ILE A 33 10.09 5.72 -7.17
CA ILE A 33 9.92 6.82 -8.10
C ILE A 33 10.34 6.35 -9.49
N ALA A 34 9.57 6.71 -10.51
CA ALA A 34 9.92 6.49 -11.92
C ALA A 34 9.34 7.61 -12.81
N PRO A 35 9.89 7.85 -14.01
CA PRO A 35 9.23 8.64 -15.03
C PRO A 35 7.94 7.93 -15.51
N ALA A 36 6.87 8.69 -15.75
CA ALA A 36 5.62 8.11 -16.27
C ALA A 36 5.83 7.45 -17.63
N GLU A 37 6.61 8.09 -18.51
CA GLU A 37 6.98 7.56 -19.82
C GLU A 37 7.72 6.22 -19.73
N GLU A 38 8.54 6.02 -18.70
CA GLU A 38 9.29 4.78 -18.52
C GLU A 38 8.38 3.67 -18.00
N LEU A 39 7.45 3.99 -17.08
CA LEU A 39 6.44 3.03 -16.65
C LEU A 39 5.53 2.57 -17.80
N LEU A 40 5.12 3.49 -18.68
CA LEU A 40 4.23 3.21 -19.81
C LEU A 40 4.92 2.48 -20.98
N SER A 41 6.25 2.59 -21.10
CA SER A 41 7.01 1.96 -22.19
C SER A 41 7.59 0.59 -21.83
N ARG A 42 7.42 0.13 -20.58
CA ARG A 42 7.96 -1.13 -20.05
C ARG A 42 6.82 -2.06 -19.67
N ASP A 43 7.14 -3.35 -19.52
CA ASP A 43 6.18 -4.32 -19.01
C ASP A 43 5.94 -4.16 -17.49
N LEU A 44 4.84 -4.77 -17.00
CA LEU A 44 4.47 -4.76 -15.58
C LEU A 44 5.56 -5.34 -14.67
N SER A 45 6.37 -6.29 -15.18
CA SER A 45 7.42 -6.94 -14.42
C SER A 45 8.56 -5.98 -14.06
N TRP A 46 8.83 -5.00 -14.92
CA TRP A 46 9.81 -3.96 -14.65
C TRP A 46 9.39 -3.09 -13.45
N GLY A 47 8.14 -2.61 -13.44
CA GLY A 47 7.58 -1.84 -12.33
C GLY A 47 7.54 -2.65 -11.03
N ALA A 48 7.09 -3.91 -11.10
CA ALA A 48 7.13 -4.84 -9.97
C ALA A 48 8.57 -5.06 -9.46
N GLY A 49 9.55 -5.11 -10.37
CA GLY A 49 10.98 -5.22 -10.04
C GLY A 49 11.51 -4.00 -9.28
N LEU A 50 11.08 -2.78 -9.63
CA LEU A 50 11.43 -1.57 -8.87
C LEU A 50 10.88 -1.61 -7.44
N LEU A 51 9.59 -1.97 -7.30
CA LEU A 51 8.95 -2.11 -6.00
C LEU A 51 9.66 -3.17 -5.15
N HIS A 52 9.95 -4.34 -5.74
CA HIS A 52 10.65 -5.43 -5.07
C HIS A 52 12.04 -5.03 -4.57
N LYS A 53 12.85 -4.38 -5.42
CA LYS A 53 14.18 -3.89 -5.03
C LYS A 53 14.10 -2.95 -3.82
N ASN A 54 13.14 -2.04 -3.80
CA ASN A 54 12.94 -1.11 -2.69
C ASN A 54 12.53 -1.84 -1.39
N VAL A 55 11.60 -2.80 -1.49
CA VAL A 55 11.15 -3.62 -0.35
C VAL A 55 12.29 -4.46 0.23
N VAL A 56 13.15 -5.05 -0.62
CA VAL A 56 14.29 -5.87 -0.16
C VAL A 56 15.37 -5.00 0.51
N ALA A 57 15.64 -3.80 -0.03
CA ALA A 57 16.64 -2.88 0.51
C ALA A 57 16.27 -2.30 1.90
N HIS A 58 15.01 -2.40 2.32
CA HIS A 58 14.51 -1.82 3.56
C HIS A 58 14.86 -2.66 4.82
N SER A 59 16.14 -2.79 5.14
CA SER A 59 16.67 -3.56 6.27
C SER A 59 16.49 -2.89 7.65
N ASP A 60 16.86 -3.58 8.74
CA ASP A 60 16.97 -3.02 10.11
C ASP A 60 17.70 -1.66 10.12
N ALA A 61 18.87 -1.60 9.49
CA ALA A 61 19.65 -0.38 9.38
C ALA A 61 18.89 0.74 8.65
N THR A 62 18.16 0.41 7.59
CA THR A 62 17.33 1.39 6.85
C THR A 62 16.16 1.89 7.72
N VAL A 63 15.49 0.99 8.45
CA VAL A 63 14.40 1.37 9.38
C VAL A 63 14.92 2.34 10.44
N ARG A 64 16.04 1.99 11.10
CA ARG A 64 16.65 2.81 12.15
C ARG A 64 17.14 4.16 11.65
N ARG A 65 17.75 4.22 10.46
CA ARG A 65 18.10 5.49 9.82
C ARG A 65 16.86 6.34 9.53
N GLY A 66 15.76 5.72 9.11
CA GLY A 66 14.48 6.41 8.90
C GLY A 66 13.93 7.03 10.19
N VAL A 67 14.02 6.31 11.31
CA VAL A 67 13.65 6.83 12.64
C VAL A 67 14.55 8.00 13.03
N ALA A 68 15.87 7.82 13.01
CA ALA A 68 16.82 8.87 13.37
C ALA A 68 16.64 10.14 12.52
N GLY A 69 16.42 9.99 11.21
CA GLY A 69 16.17 11.12 10.32
C GLY A 69 14.81 11.81 10.54
N TRP A 70 13.82 11.10 11.09
CA TRP A 70 12.57 11.73 11.52
C TRP A 70 12.72 12.42 12.88
N GLU A 71 13.47 11.83 13.82
CA GLU A 71 13.75 12.45 15.13
C GLU A 71 14.56 13.74 15.00
N SER A 72 15.50 13.80 14.04
CA SER A 72 16.28 15.02 13.77
C SER A 72 15.48 16.12 13.07
N GLU A 73 14.51 15.73 12.23
CA GLU A 73 13.66 16.67 11.48
C GLU A 73 12.22 16.13 11.40
N PRO A 74 11.44 16.32 12.49
CA PRO A 74 10.09 15.79 12.57
C PRO A 74 9.19 16.42 11.52
N ARG A 75 8.50 15.56 10.78
CA ARG A 75 7.54 15.96 9.74
C ARG A 75 6.30 15.10 9.77
N LEU A 76 5.20 15.68 9.34
CA LEU A 76 3.96 14.95 9.13
C LEU A 76 4.07 14.09 7.88
N PHE A 77 3.40 12.93 7.90
CA PHE A 77 3.29 12.10 6.71
C PHE A 77 2.48 12.85 5.63
N PRO A 78 2.99 12.97 4.39
CA PRO A 78 2.29 13.67 3.32
C PRO A 78 1.10 12.82 2.84
N LEU A 79 -0.06 13.01 3.47
CA LEU A 79 -1.33 12.39 3.09
C LEU A 79 -1.92 13.12 1.89
N GLY A 80 -2.17 12.40 0.79
CA GLY A 80 -2.76 12.97 -0.42
C GLY A 80 -1.93 12.75 -1.68
N ASN A 81 -2.49 13.20 -2.79
CA ASN A 81 -1.89 13.20 -4.12
C ASN A 81 -1.72 14.65 -4.62
N PHE A 82 -0.97 15.47 -3.87
CA PHE A 82 -0.87 16.91 -4.13
C PHE A 82 -0.23 17.25 -5.48
N ASP A 83 0.62 16.37 -6.01
CA ASP A 83 1.30 16.53 -7.30
C ASP A 83 0.55 15.85 -8.45
N GLY A 84 -0.60 15.21 -8.18
CA GLY A 84 -1.37 14.45 -9.17
C GLY A 84 -0.69 13.17 -9.67
N ALA A 85 0.49 12.81 -9.13
CA ALA A 85 1.34 11.75 -9.64
C ALA A 85 1.79 10.76 -8.54
N SER A 86 1.10 10.74 -7.41
CA SER A 86 1.44 9.96 -6.22
C SER A 86 0.32 8.99 -5.83
N ILE A 87 0.68 7.71 -5.70
CA ILE A 87 -0.19 6.66 -5.17
C ILE A 87 0.36 6.16 -3.84
N THR A 88 -0.54 5.95 -2.87
CA THR A 88 -0.22 5.38 -1.55
C THR A 88 -0.99 4.09 -1.31
N MET A 89 -0.25 2.98 -1.27
CA MET A 89 -0.75 1.65 -0.98
C MET A 89 -0.70 1.38 0.54
N GLY A 90 -1.85 1.05 1.12
CA GLY A 90 -1.96 0.59 2.50
C GLY A 90 -2.72 -0.73 2.63
N SER A 91 -2.86 -1.21 3.87
CA SER A 91 -3.40 -2.54 4.17
C SER A 91 -2.58 -3.66 3.49
N SER A 92 -3.05 -4.90 3.59
CA SER A 92 -2.43 -6.06 2.97
C SER A 92 -3.46 -7.18 2.83
N PRO A 93 -3.54 -7.86 1.67
CA PRO A 93 -4.40 -9.02 1.52
C PRO A 93 -3.95 -10.21 2.37
N ARG A 94 -2.76 -10.14 2.96
CA ARG A 94 -2.22 -11.17 3.87
C ARG A 94 -2.78 -11.06 5.29
N PHE A 95 -3.50 -9.99 5.61
CA PHE A 95 -4.09 -9.86 6.94
C PHE A 95 -5.34 -10.73 7.07
N PRO A 96 -5.52 -11.45 8.20
CA PRO A 96 -6.56 -12.45 8.36
C PRO A 96 -7.92 -11.80 8.69
N MET A 97 -8.38 -10.87 7.85
CA MET A 97 -9.55 -10.03 8.12
C MET A 97 -10.84 -10.85 8.23
N TYR A 98 -11.01 -11.88 7.38
CA TYR A 98 -12.17 -12.77 7.41
C TYR A 98 -12.07 -13.89 8.46
N ASN A 99 -10.97 -13.99 9.21
CA ASN A 99 -10.83 -14.99 10.27
C ASN A 99 -11.38 -14.50 11.62
N ASN A 100 -11.87 -13.25 11.69
CA ASN A 100 -12.42 -12.67 12.90
C ASN A 100 -13.89 -13.07 13.05
N ASP A 101 -14.15 -14.15 13.79
CA ASP A 101 -15.50 -14.58 14.19
C ASP A 101 -15.67 -14.41 15.70
N PHE A 102 -16.63 -13.56 16.09
CA PHE A 102 -16.98 -13.27 17.48
C PHE A 102 -18.26 -13.98 17.94
N GLY A 103 -18.74 -14.98 17.19
CA GLY A 103 -19.98 -15.72 17.45
C GLY A 103 -21.12 -15.42 16.47
N TRP A 104 -20.89 -14.57 15.47
CA TRP A 104 -21.85 -14.22 14.41
C TRP A 104 -21.52 -14.87 13.07
N GLY A 105 -20.48 -15.70 13.03
CA GLY A 105 -19.97 -16.30 11.81
C GLY A 105 -18.95 -15.40 11.10
N ARG A 106 -18.48 -15.91 9.97
CA ARG A 106 -17.47 -15.26 9.12
C ARG A 106 -17.93 -13.87 8.66
N PRO A 107 -17.07 -12.83 8.65
CA PRO A 107 -17.43 -11.49 8.19
C PRO A 107 -18.02 -11.48 6.78
N LEU A 108 -19.05 -10.65 6.56
CA LEU A 108 -19.67 -10.49 5.26
C LEU A 108 -18.78 -9.66 4.30
N ALA A 109 -18.17 -8.59 4.79
CA ALA A 109 -17.32 -7.71 4.00
C ALA A 109 -16.29 -7.00 4.89
N VAL A 110 -15.16 -6.62 4.30
CA VAL A 110 -14.12 -5.80 4.93
C VAL A 110 -14.06 -4.47 4.20
N ARG A 111 -14.13 -3.36 4.95
CA ARG A 111 -14.15 -2.00 4.40
C ARG A 111 -13.30 -1.07 5.26
N SER A 112 -12.77 0.00 4.66
CA SER A 112 -12.05 1.03 5.41
C SER A 112 -12.92 2.25 5.76
N GLY A 113 -12.59 2.89 6.88
CA GLY A 113 -13.26 4.11 7.34
C GLY A 113 -12.88 5.35 6.52
N ARG A 114 -13.79 6.34 6.49
CA ARG A 114 -13.65 7.59 5.71
C ARG A 114 -12.35 8.37 6.00
N ALA A 115 -11.85 8.33 7.23
CA ALA A 115 -10.67 9.09 7.64
C ALA A 115 -9.38 8.71 6.88
N ASN A 116 -9.34 7.56 6.24
CA ASN A 116 -8.19 7.07 5.47
C ASN A 116 -8.41 7.17 3.95
N LYS A 117 -9.45 7.88 3.49
CA LYS A 117 -9.80 8.02 2.07
C LYS A 117 -9.40 9.41 1.55
N PHE A 118 -8.52 9.43 0.56
CA PHE A 118 -8.01 10.62 -0.10
C PHE A 118 -7.58 10.26 -1.52
N ASP A 119 -7.50 11.24 -2.43
CA ASP A 119 -7.04 11.02 -3.80
C ASP A 119 -5.65 10.36 -3.84
N GLY A 120 -5.50 9.30 -4.65
CA GLY A 120 -4.31 8.48 -4.75
C GLY A 120 -4.19 7.39 -3.67
N LYS A 121 -5.22 7.14 -2.86
CA LYS A 121 -5.21 6.05 -1.87
C LYS A 121 -5.65 4.73 -2.50
N ILE A 122 -4.86 3.67 -2.27
CA ILE A 122 -5.27 2.29 -2.51
C ILE A 122 -5.17 1.49 -1.21
N SER A 123 -6.19 0.69 -0.91
CA SER A 123 -6.18 -0.28 0.20
C SER A 123 -6.49 -1.67 -0.32
N ALA A 124 -5.64 -2.65 0.03
CA ALA A 124 -5.84 -4.04 -0.37
C ALA A 124 -6.36 -4.90 0.79
N PHE A 125 -7.36 -5.74 0.50
CA PHE A 125 -7.94 -6.70 1.42
C PHE A 125 -7.93 -8.10 0.79
N PRO A 126 -7.88 -9.18 1.60
CA PRO A 126 -8.13 -10.50 1.05
C PRO A 126 -9.52 -10.50 0.42
N GLY A 127 -9.71 -11.19 -0.69
CA GLY A 127 -11.05 -11.48 -1.18
C GLY A 127 -11.76 -12.49 -0.28
N ARG A 128 -13.08 -12.41 -0.23
CA ARG A 128 -13.87 -13.26 0.66
C ARG A 128 -13.83 -14.74 0.30
N GLU A 129 -13.82 -15.09 -0.99
CA GLU A 129 -14.05 -16.47 -1.43
C GLU A 129 -12.83 -17.41 -1.31
N GLU A 130 -11.74 -16.98 -0.66
CA GLU A 130 -10.51 -17.77 -0.42
C GLU A 130 -9.86 -18.39 -1.67
N ASN A 131 -10.23 -17.90 -2.85
CA ASN A 131 -9.70 -18.31 -4.15
C ASN A 131 -8.43 -17.53 -4.54
N GLY A 132 -7.83 -16.80 -3.60
CA GLY A 132 -6.68 -15.94 -3.84
C GLY A 132 -7.01 -14.57 -4.43
N SER A 133 -8.29 -14.21 -4.56
CA SER A 133 -8.67 -12.86 -5.01
C SER A 133 -8.27 -11.78 -3.99
N VAL A 134 -8.19 -10.55 -4.48
CA VAL A 134 -7.84 -9.36 -3.69
C VAL A 134 -8.87 -8.28 -3.98
N ASP A 135 -9.50 -7.77 -2.94
CA ASP A 135 -10.39 -6.62 -3.05
C ASP A 135 -9.55 -5.34 -2.89
N LEU A 136 -9.62 -4.46 -3.89
CA LEU A 136 -8.98 -3.14 -3.84
C LEU A 136 -10.02 -2.05 -3.59
N GLU A 137 -9.85 -1.29 -2.52
CA GLU A 137 -10.51 0.01 -2.39
C GLU A 137 -9.58 1.07 -3.00
N VAL A 138 -9.99 1.63 -4.14
CA VAL A 138 -9.28 2.68 -4.88
C VAL A 138 -10.00 4.00 -4.69
N VAL A 139 -9.27 5.06 -4.33
CA VAL A 139 -9.81 6.41 -4.17
C VAL A 139 -9.00 7.35 -5.03
N LEU A 140 -9.66 7.92 -6.04
CA LEU A 140 -9.07 8.83 -7.03
C LEU A 140 -9.96 10.06 -7.21
N ALA A 141 -9.41 11.13 -7.77
CA ALA A 141 -10.19 12.25 -8.26
C ALA A 141 -11.24 11.76 -9.28
N PRO A 142 -12.45 12.37 -9.35
CA PRO A 142 -13.54 11.87 -10.18
C PRO A 142 -13.15 11.60 -11.64
N ASP A 143 -12.47 12.57 -12.28
CA ASP A 143 -12.06 12.44 -13.69
C ASP A 143 -11.04 11.31 -13.89
N THR A 144 -10.14 11.11 -12.91
CA THR A 144 -9.16 10.02 -12.94
C THR A 144 -9.81 8.66 -12.72
N MET A 145 -10.81 8.57 -11.83
CA MET A 145 -11.56 7.34 -11.62
C MET A 145 -12.35 6.98 -12.89
N ALA A 146 -13.06 7.94 -13.48
CA ALA A 146 -13.82 7.72 -14.72
C ALA A 146 -12.90 7.21 -15.85
N ALA A 147 -11.72 7.81 -16.01
CA ALA A 147 -10.75 7.34 -17.00
C ALA A 147 -10.22 5.93 -16.71
N LEU A 148 -10.03 5.56 -15.44
CA LEU A 148 -9.60 4.21 -15.04
C LEU A 148 -10.70 3.16 -15.29
N GLU A 149 -11.96 3.52 -15.03
CA GLU A 149 -13.13 2.66 -15.29
C GLU A 149 -13.37 2.42 -16.78
N ASP A 150 -13.01 3.37 -17.64
CA ASP A 150 -13.09 3.26 -19.10
C ASP A 150 -11.86 2.56 -19.73
N ASP A 151 -10.80 2.27 -18.96
CA ASP A 151 -9.58 1.64 -19.47
C ASP A 151 -9.74 0.12 -19.64
N PHE A 152 -9.79 -0.33 -20.90
CA PHE A 152 -9.97 -1.74 -21.23
C PHE A 152 -8.81 -2.65 -20.80
N GLU A 153 -7.58 -2.15 -20.74
CA GLU A 153 -6.43 -2.95 -20.29
C GLU A 153 -6.52 -3.21 -18.79
N PHE A 154 -6.89 -2.19 -18.01
CA PHE A 154 -7.08 -2.33 -16.56
C PHE A 154 -8.29 -3.22 -16.24
N MET A 155 -9.43 -2.99 -16.90
CA MET A 155 -10.67 -3.70 -16.61
C MET A 155 -10.63 -5.20 -16.95
N GLN A 156 -9.63 -5.68 -17.70
CA GLN A 156 -9.37 -7.12 -17.88
C GLN A 156 -9.05 -7.84 -16.56
N TYR A 157 -8.58 -7.12 -15.55
CA TYR A 157 -8.15 -7.69 -14.26
C TYR A 157 -9.14 -7.44 -13.12
N VAL A 158 -10.22 -6.71 -13.38
CA VAL A 158 -11.22 -6.29 -12.38
C VAL A 158 -12.56 -6.98 -12.66
N SER A 159 -13.26 -7.38 -11.60
CA SER A 159 -14.56 -8.07 -11.65
C SER A 159 -15.58 -7.42 -10.74
#